data_AF-A0A2V9FV45-F1
#
_entry.id   AF-A0A2V9FV45-F1
#
_cell.length_a   1.000
_cell.length_b   1.000
_cell.length_c   1.000
_cell.angle_alpha   90.00
_cell.angle_beta   90.00
_cell.angle_gamma   90.00
#
_symmetry.space_group_name_H-M   'P 1'
#
loop_
_entity.id
_entity.type
_entity.pdbx_description
1 polymer ?
#
loop_
_entity_poly.entity_id
_entity_poly.type
_entity_poly.pdbx_seq_one_letter_code
_entity_poly.pdbx_strand_id
1 'polypeptide(L)'
;IADYFWHQVVAQRTYCTGGTSNGESWQGDPGKLADQLGEAAEECCCGYNMMKLTRHIFSWSGEPGAMDYYERTLFNSRIGTQDTDGMKMYYLSLMPGLWKTFGRHFDAFWCCTGTGSEEFAKLGDSIYFHDAQGLYVNLFIASELNWPEKKVTVVQETRFPEEEGTTLTVRSAAPMKMRVHIRVPYWATQGVTVSINGKKQDAASTPSSYLALERTWNDGDQIQIAMPMSLHLAPIPDDRTLQAAMYGPLVLAGRLGAKGLTHELTYGPLGPDESRPLPVPAIVASGDSPDWLEPVKGQPLVFQTIGQRSGLELEPFYQLFDERYTVYWKVNRKNA
;
A
#
# COMPACT_ATOMS: atom_id res chain seq x y z
N ILE A 1 -14.45 -2.23 -21.71
CA ILE A 1 -15.17 -1.38 -20.72
C ILE A 1 -14.51 -1.49 -19.36
N ALA A 2 -14.52 -2.66 -18.71
CA ALA A 2 -13.90 -2.85 -17.39
C ALA A 2 -12.42 -2.46 -17.34
N ASP A 3 -11.65 -2.89 -18.34
CA ASP A 3 -10.23 -2.55 -18.53
C ASP A 3 -9.99 -1.03 -18.62
N TYR A 4 -10.63 -0.37 -19.59
CA TYR A 4 -10.59 1.10 -19.71
C TYR A 4 -11.00 1.81 -18.42
N PHE A 5 -12.10 1.40 -17.79
CA PHE A 5 -12.57 1.98 -16.53
C PHE A 5 -11.49 1.88 -15.45
N TRP A 6 -10.90 0.70 -15.27
CA TRP A 6 -9.84 0.48 -14.29
C TRP A 6 -8.66 1.42 -14.53
N HIS A 7 -8.15 1.49 -15.76
CA HIS A 7 -7.03 2.37 -16.10
C HIS A 7 -7.36 3.85 -15.87
N GLN A 8 -8.58 4.30 -16.18
CA GLN A 8 -8.98 5.69 -15.93
C GLN A 8 -9.02 6.01 -14.44
N VAL A 9 -9.60 5.13 -13.62
CA VAL A 9 -9.68 5.36 -12.17
C VAL A 9 -8.29 5.35 -11.55
N VAL A 10 -7.50 4.31 -11.80
CA VAL A 10 -6.15 4.17 -11.21
C VAL A 10 -5.21 5.29 -11.62
N ALA A 11 -5.29 5.77 -12.87
CA ALA A 11 -4.39 6.82 -13.36
C ALA A 11 -4.85 8.24 -13.01
N GLN A 12 -6.16 8.50 -12.93
CA GLN A 12 -6.69 9.87 -12.87
C GLN A 12 -7.52 10.18 -11.64
N ARG A 13 -7.92 9.18 -10.85
CA ARG A 13 -8.85 9.36 -9.73
C ARG A 13 -8.37 8.74 -8.43
N THR A 14 -7.12 8.31 -8.36
CA THR A 14 -6.53 7.63 -7.21
C THR A 14 -5.48 8.50 -6.52
N TYR A 15 -5.52 8.55 -5.20
CA TYR A 15 -4.51 9.19 -4.36
C TYR A 15 -3.26 8.30 -4.19
N CYS A 16 -2.20 8.82 -3.55
CA CYS A 16 -0.95 8.09 -3.29
C CYS A 16 -1.14 6.77 -2.53
N THR A 17 -2.20 6.66 -1.73
CA THR A 17 -2.62 5.47 -0.97
C THR A 17 -3.19 4.35 -1.85
N GLY A 18 -3.55 4.63 -3.12
CA GLY A 18 -4.33 3.70 -3.94
C GLY A 18 -5.86 3.86 -3.81
N GLY A 19 -6.34 4.55 -2.78
CA GLY A 19 -7.77 4.85 -2.60
C GLY A 19 -8.27 5.88 -3.61
N THR A 20 -9.59 6.01 -3.70
CA THR A 20 -10.29 6.89 -4.65
C THR A 20 -11.59 7.39 -4.02
N SER A 21 -12.25 8.36 -4.66
CA SER A 21 -13.48 9.04 -4.23
C SER A 21 -13.31 10.06 -3.09
N ASN A 22 -14.26 10.98 -3.03
CA ASN A 22 -14.46 11.92 -1.94
C ASN A 22 -15.98 12.14 -1.79
N GLY A 23 -16.55 11.84 -0.62
CA GLY A 23 -18.00 11.82 -0.42
C GLY A 23 -18.71 10.88 -1.40
N GLU A 24 -18.25 9.63 -1.49
CA GLU A 24 -18.85 8.52 -2.29
C GLU A 24 -18.90 8.79 -3.80
N SER A 25 -18.22 9.83 -4.28
CA SER A 25 -18.27 10.25 -5.67
C SER A 25 -16.92 10.79 -6.14
N TRP A 26 -16.80 11.00 -7.45
CA TRP A 26 -15.68 11.72 -8.05
C TRP A 26 -16.15 13.13 -8.39
N GLN A 27 -15.97 14.07 -7.46
CA GLN A 27 -16.51 15.42 -7.59
C GLN A 27 -15.73 16.29 -8.59
N GLY A 28 -14.42 16.03 -8.75
CA GLY A 28 -13.55 16.72 -9.69
C GLY A 28 -13.38 16.03 -11.05
N ASP A 29 -12.87 16.78 -12.01
CA ASP A 29 -12.42 16.27 -13.31
C ASP A 29 -11.29 15.22 -13.13
N PRO A 30 -11.14 14.26 -14.06
CA PRO A 30 -10.01 13.33 -14.05
C PRO A 30 -8.66 14.08 -13.93
N GLY A 31 -7.82 13.66 -12.98
CA GLY A 31 -6.52 14.25 -12.71
C GLY A 31 -6.56 15.53 -11.87
N LYS A 32 -7.74 15.96 -11.40
CA LYS A 32 -7.91 17.09 -10.47
C LYS A 32 -8.26 16.57 -9.08
N LEU A 33 -7.24 16.44 -8.23
CA LEU A 33 -7.38 15.82 -6.90
C LEU A 33 -6.95 16.77 -5.77
N ALA A 34 -6.24 17.86 -6.06
CA ALA A 34 -5.73 18.80 -5.05
C ALA A 34 -6.82 19.36 -4.14
N ASP A 35 -8.01 19.65 -4.68
CA ASP A 35 -9.18 20.13 -3.94
C ASP A 35 -10.08 19.01 -3.41
N GLN A 36 -9.70 17.74 -3.60
CA GLN A 36 -10.43 16.55 -3.17
C GLN A 36 -9.85 15.90 -1.91
N LEU A 37 -8.83 16.50 -1.29
CA LEU A 37 -8.25 16.06 -0.02
C LEU A 37 -9.18 16.37 1.17
N GLY A 38 -10.31 15.66 1.23
CA GLY A 38 -11.38 15.84 2.20
C GLY A 38 -11.36 14.86 3.38
N GLU A 39 -12.22 15.16 4.35
CA GLU A 39 -12.59 14.32 5.50
C GLU A 39 -13.30 13.02 5.07
N ALA A 40 -14.09 13.11 4.00
CA ALA A 40 -14.84 12.00 3.40
C ALA A 40 -14.10 11.36 2.21
N ALA A 41 -12.77 11.50 2.16
CA ALA A 41 -11.95 10.85 1.16
C ALA A 41 -11.95 9.32 1.35
N GLU A 42 -11.74 8.61 0.24
CA GLU A 42 -11.46 7.17 0.24
C GLU A 42 -12.51 6.33 0.98
N GLU A 43 -13.73 6.31 0.43
CA GLU A 43 -14.74 5.38 0.88
C GLU A 43 -14.26 3.93 0.73
N CYS A 44 -14.40 3.14 1.80
CA CYS A 44 -13.95 1.76 1.87
C CYS A 44 -14.49 0.86 0.74
N CYS A 45 -15.77 0.96 0.38
CA CYS A 45 -16.35 0.16 -0.70
C CYS A 45 -15.73 0.47 -2.07
N CYS A 46 -15.35 1.72 -2.32
CA CYS A 46 -14.69 2.12 -3.55
C CYS A 46 -13.32 1.44 -3.68
N GLY A 47 -12.49 1.52 -2.63
CA GLY A 47 -11.16 0.90 -2.60
C GLY A 47 -11.21 -0.62 -2.77
N TYR A 48 -12.06 -1.31 -2.00
CA TYR A 48 -12.18 -2.77 -2.08
C TYR A 48 -12.71 -3.26 -3.45
N ASN A 49 -13.73 -2.60 -4.01
CA ASN A 49 -14.24 -3.02 -5.33
C ASN A 49 -13.24 -2.73 -6.45
N MET A 50 -12.42 -1.68 -6.34
CA MET A 50 -11.29 -1.48 -7.25
C MET A 50 -10.25 -2.60 -7.12
N MET A 51 -9.94 -3.08 -5.91
CA MET A 51 -9.07 -4.24 -5.71
C MET A 51 -9.66 -5.53 -6.32
N LYS A 52 -10.97 -5.77 -6.15
CA LYS A 52 -11.66 -6.89 -6.82
C LYS A 52 -11.56 -6.79 -8.34
N LEU A 53 -11.82 -5.61 -8.91
CA LEU A 53 -11.68 -5.40 -10.34
C LEU A 53 -10.23 -5.62 -10.79
N THR A 54 -9.26 -5.14 -10.03
CA THR A 54 -7.82 -5.32 -10.29
C THR A 54 -7.43 -6.80 -10.40
N ARG A 55 -7.98 -7.66 -9.54
CA ARG A 55 -7.77 -9.12 -9.64
C ARG A 55 -8.26 -9.67 -10.98
N HIS A 56 -9.41 -9.22 -11.47
CA HIS A 56 -9.92 -9.61 -12.78
C HIS A 56 -9.05 -9.09 -13.92
N ILE A 57 -8.64 -7.81 -13.88
CA ILE A 57 -7.71 -7.23 -14.86
C ILE A 57 -6.43 -8.07 -14.92
N PHE A 58 -5.80 -8.34 -13.78
CA PHE A 58 -4.60 -9.15 -13.71
C PHE A 58 -4.82 -10.58 -14.22
N SER A 59 -5.95 -11.21 -13.89
CA SER A 59 -6.28 -12.56 -14.37
C SER A 59 -6.40 -12.64 -15.89
N TRP A 60 -6.73 -11.53 -16.55
CA TRP A 60 -6.86 -11.47 -18.01
C TRP A 60 -5.57 -11.05 -18.70
N SER A 61 -4.82 -10.09 -18.13
CA SER A 61 -3.67 -9.47 -18.79
C SER A 61 -2.32 -9.94 -18.28
N GLY A 62 -2.23 -10.42 -17.04
CA GLY A 62 -0.97 -10.64 -16.33
C GLY A 62 -0.16 -9.36 -16.10
N GLU A 63 -0.78 -8.18 -16.21
CA GLU A 63 -0.08 -6.89 -16.14
C GLU A 63 0.46 -6.61 -14.73
N PRO A 64 1.79 -6.42 -14.56
CA PRO A 64 2.40 -6.14 -13.27
C PRO A 64 1.86 -4.88 -12.58
N GLY A 65 1.52 -3.85 -13.37
CA GLY A 65 0.97 -2.59 -12.87
C GLY A 65 -0.35 -2.76 -12.11
N ALA A 66 -1.13 -3.80 -12.43
CA ALA A 66 -2.32 -4.15 -11.66
C ALA A 66 -1.94 -4.56 -10.22
N MET A 67 -0.87 -5.34 -10.05
CA MET A 67 -0.43 -5.80 -8.72
C MET A 67 0.35 -4.74 -7.96
N ASP A 68 0.97 -3.77 -8.65
CA ASP A 68 1.49 -2.55 -8.01
C ASP A 68 0.36 -1.70 -7.41
N TYR A 69 -0.74 -1.52 -8.14
CA TYR A 69 -1.93 -0.85 -7.61
C TYR A 69 -2.56 -1.63 -6.44
N TYR A 70 -2.66 -2.96 -6.57
CA TYR A 70 -3.22 -3.81 -5.52
C TYR A 70 -2.41 -3.71 -4.22
N GLU A 71 -1.08 -3.85 -4.30
CA GLU A 71 -0.16 -3.72 -3.15
C GLU A 71 -0.30 -2.35 -2.49
N ARG A 72 -0.25 -1.27 -3.30
CA ARG A 72 -0.35 0.10 -2.79
C ARG A 72 -1.67 0.33 -2.08
N THR A 73 -2.79 -0.10 -2.67
CA THR A 73 -4.11 0.05 -2.07
C THR A 73 -4.24 -0.76 -0.78
N LEU A 74 -3.81 -2.03 -0.80
CA LEU A 74 -3.85 -2.92 0.35
C LEU A 74 -3.10 -2.35 1.56
N PHE A 75 -1.81 -2.00 1.39
CA PHE A 75 -0.96 -1.57 2.51
C PHE A 75 -1.25 -0.15 3.00
N ASN A 76 -1.98 0.68 2.26
CA ASN A 76 -2.17 2.08 2.65
C ASN A 76 -3.64 2.44 2.91
N SER A 77 -4.51 2.16 1.94
CA SER A 77 -5.93 2.53 2.01
C SER A 77 -6.80 1.50 2.72
N ARG A 78 -6.30 0.26 2.91
CA ARG A 78 -7.13 -0.86 3.41
C ARG A 78 -6.71 -1.44 4.74
N ILE A 79 -5.50 -1.97 4.88
CA ILE A 79 -5.15 -2.80 6.04
C ILE A 79 -5.25 -2.04 7.38
N GLY A 80 -5.06 -0.71 7.35
CA GLY A 80 -5.22 0.18 8.50
C GLY A 80 -6.65 0.68 8.74
N THR A 81 -7.67 0.06 8.14
CA THR A 81 -9.11 0.43 8.27
C THR A 81 -9.93 -0.54 9.12
N GLN A 82 -9.26 -1.48 9.78
CA GLN A 82 -9.81 -2.31 10.85
C GLN A 82 -9.01 -2.08 12.13
N ASP A 83 -9.69 -1.86 13.25
CA ASP A 83 -9.04 -1.77 14.57
C ASP A 83 -8.82 -3.16 15.20
N THR A 84 -8.24 -3.20 16.40
CA THR A 84 -7.95 -4.44 17.12
C THR A 84 -9.19 -5.23 17.55
N ASP A 85 -10.34 -4.56 17.71
CA ASP A 85 -11.62 -5.19 18.08
C ASP A 85 -12.47 -5.55 16.84
N GLY A 86 -11.91 -5.31 15.65
CA GLY A 86 -12.50 -5.64 14.37
C GLY A 86 -13.52 -4.62 13.83
N MET A 87 -13.63 -3.45 14.46
CA MET A 87 -14.42 -2.33 13.95
C MET A 87 -13.83 -1.78 12.67
N LYS A 88 -14.70 -1.29 11.79
CA LYS A 88 -14.37 -0.87 10.43
C LYS A 88 -14.47 0.65 10.29
N MET A 89 -13.68 1.21 9.39
CA MET A 89 -13.82 2.59 8.95
C MET A 89 -14.73 2.70 7.72
N TYR A 90 -15.42 3.83 7.57
CA TYR A 90 -16.15 4.15 6.36
C TYR A 90 -15.29 4.97 5.40
N TYR A 91 -14.82 6.14 5.85
CA TYR A 91 -13.90 7.01 5.12
C TYR A 91 -12.49 6.96 5.71
N LEU A 92 -11.49 7.01 4.83
CA LEU A 92 -10.10 7.24 5.20
C LEU A 92 -9.71 8.67 4.80
N SER A 93 -9.98 9.61 5.72
CA SER A 93 -9.75 11.04 5.53
C SER A 93 -8.34 11.35 5.00
N LEU A 94 -8.26 12.24 4.02
CA LEU A 94 -7.00 12.82 3.56
C LEU A 94 -6.88 14.31 3.93
N MET A 95 -7.88 14.87 4.59
CA MET A 95 -7.83 16.24 5.09
C MET A 95 -6.74 16.37 6.17
N PRO A 96 -5.75 17.26 5.98
CA PRO A 96 -4.65 17.43 6.92
C PRO A 96 -5.14 17.79 8.33
N GLY A 97 -4.58 17.12 9.35
CA GLY A 97 -4.84 17.43 10.75
C GLY A 97 -6.05 16.73 11.36
N LEU A 98 -6.79 15.93 10.58
CA LEU A 98 -7.86 15.06 11.08
C LEU A 98 -7.31 13.70 11.58
N TRP A 99 -8.21 12.78 11.90
CA TRP A 99 -7.94 11.48 12.52
C TRP A 99 -8.74 10.37 11.83
N LYS A 100 -8.52 9.11 12.24
CA LYS A 100 -9.30 7.95 11.78
C LYS A 100 -10.51 7.75 12.69
N THR A 101 -11.69 7.50 12.10
CA THR A 101 -12.92 7.16 12.84
C THR A 101 -13.41 5.77 12.46
N PHE A 102 -13.61 4.93 13.46
CA PHE A 102 -14.17 3.59 13.38
C PHE A 102 -15.64 3.60 13.79
N GLY A 103 -16.40 2.65 13.27
CA GLY A 103 -17.76 2.38 13.75
C GLY A 103 -17.77 1.78 15.16
N ARG A 104 -18.91 1.86 15.86
CA ARG A 104 -19.10 1.11 17.12
C ARG A 104 -19.83 -0.19 16.86
N HIS A 105 -19.70 -1.11 17.82
CA HIS A 105 -20.14 -2.51 17.70
C HIS A 105 -21.59 -2.70 17.24
N PHE A 106 -22.51 -1.83 17.69
CA PHE A 106 -23.95 -2.04 17.52
C PHE A 106 -24.66 -0.91 16.77
N ASP A 107 -23.92 0.06 16.21
CA ASP A 107 -24.49 1.22 15.51
C ASP A 107 -23.89 1.48 14.12
N ALA A 108 -22.84 0.77 13.73
CA ALA A 108 -22.17 0.91 12.43
C ALA A 108 -22.67 -0.09 11.37
N PHE A 109 -23.94 0.01 10.96
CA PHE A 109 -24.54 -0.84 9.92
C PHE A 109 -24.29 -0.32 8.50
N TRP A 110 -23.04 0.01 8.18
CA TRP A 110 -22.68 0.65 6.93
C TRP A 110 -22.35 -0.36 5.82
N CYS A 111 -22.38 0.07 4.55
CA CYS A 111 -21.87 -0.74 3.43
C CYS A 111 -20.41 -1.16 3.64
N CYS A 112 -19.60 -0.25 4.19
CA CYS A 112 -18.19 -0.47 4.54
C CYS A 112 -18.00 -1.49 5.67
N THR A 113 -18.98 -1.66 6.55
CA THR A 113 -18.94 -2.72 7.59
C THR A 113 -19.02 -4.10 6.93
N GLY A 114 -20.00 -4.31 6.05
CA GLY A 114 -20.15 -5.57 5.32
C GLY A 114 -18.97 -5.82 4.36
N THR A 115 -18.55 -4.78 3.64
CA THR A 115 -17.41 -4.85 2.72
C THR A 115 -16.11 -5.17 3.45
N GLY A 116 -15.84 -4.50 4.57
CA GLY A 116 -14.68 -4.78 5.40
C GLY A 116 -14.69 -6.22 5.93
N SER A 117 -15.85 -6.77 6.29
CA SER A 117 -15.94 -8.19 6.66
C SER A 117 -15.55 -9.12 5.51
N GLU A 118 -16.00 -8.85 4.28
CA GLU A 118 -15.57 -9.64 3.11
C GLU A 118 -14.07 -9.51 2.82
N GLU A 119 -13.54 -8.30 2.89
CA GLU A 119 -12.15 -7.97 2.57
C GLU A 119 -11.17 -8.70 3.50
N PHE A 120 -11.34 -8.53 4.81
CA PHE A 120 -10.43 -9.10 5.80
C PHE A 120 -10.55 -10.63 5.91
N ALA A 121 -11.63 -11.23 5.41
CA ALA A 121 -11.77 -12.68 5.32
C ALA A 121 -10.92 -13.32 4.21
N LYS A 122 -10.33 -12.55 3.29
CA LYS A 122 -9.68 -13.11 2.08
C LYS A 122 -8.40 -12.39 1.64
N LEU A 123 -7.66 -11.76 2.56
CA LEU A 123 -6.40 -11.07 2.24
C LEU A 123 -5.36 -11.98 1.53
N GLY A 124 -5.46 -13.30 1.70
CA GLY A 124 -4.58 -14.27 1.04
C GLY A 124 -4.87 -14.56 -0.43
N ASP A 125 -6.04 -14.17 -0.95
CA ASP A 125 -6.53 -14.63 -2.26
C ASP A 125 -5.78 -14.03 -3.46
N SER A 126 -4.93 -13.03 -3.21
CA SER A 126 -4.18 -12.24 -4.20
C SER A 126 -2.67 -12.38 -4.08
N ILE A 127 -2.18 -13.16 -3.10
CA ILE A 127 -0.73 -13.36 -2.89
C ILE A 127 -0.14 -14.09 -4.10
N TYR A 128 -0.84 -15.12 -4.56
CA TYR A 128 -0.42 -15.94 -5.68
C TYR A 128 -1.52 -16.06 -6.74
N PHE A 129 -1.09 -16.16 -7.99
CA PHE A 129 -1.91 -16.59 -9.11
C PHE A 129 -1.15 -17.69 -9.85
N HIS A 130 -1.85 -18.53 -10.60
CA HIS A 130 -1.19 -19.54 -11.42
C HIS A 130 -1.98 -19.83 -12.69
N ASP A 131 -1.26 -20.21 -13.73
CA ASP A 131 -1.83 -20.61 -15.01
C ASP A 131 -0.94 -21.70 -15.66
N ALA A 132 -1.11 -21.91 -16.98
CA ALA A 132 -0.26 -22.82 -17.73
C ALA A 132 1.21 -22.36 -17.82
N GLN A 133 1.50 -21.07 -17.62
CA GLN A 133 2.82 -20.47 -17.68
C GLN A 133 3.57 -20.54 -16.35
N GLY A 134 2.92 -20.86 -15.23
CA GLY A 134 3.58 -21.10 -13.96
C GLY A 134 2.89 -20.44 -12.77
N LEU A 135 3.67 -20.23 -11.71
CA LEU A 135 3.26 -19.55 -10.49
C LEU A 135 3.63 -18.07 -10.55
N TYR A 136 2.71 -17.18 -10.26
CA TYR A 136 2.93 -15.74 -10.08
C TYR A 136 2.94 -15.42 -8.58
N VAL A 137 4.06 -14.86 -8.11
CA VAL A 137 4.22 -14.37 -6.75
C VAL A 137 4.00 -12.86 -6.79
N ASN A 138 2.79 -12.44 -6.40
CA ASN A 138 2.32 -11.07 -6.54
C ASN A 138 2.54 -10.25 -5.27
N LEU A 139 2.20 -10.78 -4.10
CA LEU A 139 2.35 -10.07 -2.83
C LEU A 139 3.39 -10.76 -1.96
N PHE A 140 4.15 -9.94 -1.22
CA PHE A 140 5.19 -10.41 -0.32
C PHE A 140 4.65 -10.52 1.10
N ILE A 141 3.82 -11.54 1.32
CA ILE A 141 3.09 -11.76 2.58
C ILE A 141 3.41 -13.17 3.06
N ALA A 142 3.79 -13.30 4.34
CA ALA A 142 4.05 -14.59 4.96
C ALA A 142 2.84 -15.52 4.79
N SER A 143 3.06 -16.65 4.11
CA SER A 143 1.95 -17.50 3.66
C SER A 143 2.42 -18.90 3.27
N GLU A 144 1.48 -19.85 3.25
CA GLU A 144 1.68 -21.17 2.66
C GLU A 144 0.66 -21.37 1.54
N LEU A 145 1.14 -21.54 0.31
CA LEU A 145 0.34 -21.95 -0.83
C LEU A 145 0.37 -23.47 -0.94
N ASN A 146 -0.79 -24.10 -0.84
CA ASN A 146 -0.98 -25.49 -1.26
C ASN A 146 -1.52 -25.51 -2.70
N TRP A 147 -0.82 -26.16 -3.62
CA TRP A 147 -1.21 -26.31 -5.03
C TRP A 147 -1.41 -27.80 -5.40
N PRO A 148 -2.59 -28.38 -5.11
CA PRO A 148 -2.85 -29.81 -5.26
C PRO A 148 -2.68 -30.33 -6.69
N GLU A 149 -3.08 -29.54 -7.70
CA GLU A 149 -3.02 -29.91 -9.11
C GLU A 149 -1.58 -30.16 -9.58
N LYS A 150 -0.62 -29.47 -8.97
CA LYS A 150 0.82 -29.67 -9.21
C LYS A 150 1.50 -30.52 -8.14
N LYS A 151 0.82 -30.84 -7.02
CA LYS A 151 1.39 -31.53 -5.85
C LYS A 151 2.61 -30.80 -5.29
N VAL A 152 2.52 -29.47 -5.21
CA VAL A 152 3.56 -28.59 -4.65
C VAL A 152 2.98 -27.71 -3.57
N THR A 153 3.77 -27.47 -2.54
CA THR A 153 3.52 -26.43 -1.55
C THR A 153 4.63 -25.39 -1.67
N VAL A 154 4.28 -24.10 -1.60
CA VAL A 154 5.24 -23.00 -1.55
C VAL A 154 5.04 -22.24 -0.25
N VAL A 155 6.07 -22.21 0.58
CA VAL A 155 6.07 -21.44 1.84
C VAL A 155 6.80 -20.14 1.59
N GLN A 156 6.16 -19.02 1.89
CA GLN A 156 6.75 -17.69 1.83
C GLN A 156 6.98 -17.18 3.25
N GLU A 157 8.24 -16.90 3.58
CA GLU A 157 8.67 -16.39 4.88
C GLU A 157 9.16 -14.95 4.68
N THR A 158 8.54 -14.02 5.40
CA THR A 158 8.91 -12.61 5.38
C THR A 158 8.29 -11.84 6.56
N ARG A 159 8.93 -10.74 6.96
CA ARG A 159 8.33 -9.66 7.77
C ARG A 159 8.03 -8.40 6.97
N PHE A 160 7.98 -8.51 5.63
CA PHE A 160 7.64 -7.39 4.77
C PHE A 160 6.32 -6.77 5.24
N PRO A 161 6.26 -5.43 5.39
CA PRO A 161 7.22 -4.45 4.88
C PRO A 161 8.28 -3.98 5.88
N GLU A 162 8.40 -4.58 7.07
CA GLU A 162 9.45 -4.26 8.05
C GLU A 162 10.84 -4.76 7.61
N GLU A 163 10.87 -5.70 6.68
CA GLU A 163 12.09 -6.14 6.00
C GLU A 163 11.96 -6.07 4.49
N GLU A 164 13.08 -5.85 3.80
CA GLU A 164 13.16 -5.55 2.37
C GLU A 164 13.38 -6.81 1.52
N GLY A 165 12.63 -7.87 1.81
CA GLY A 165 12.82 -9.15 1.12
C GLY A 165 11.89 -10.25 1.56
N THR A 166 11.99 -11.40 0.88
CA THR A 166 11.23 -12.61 1.21
C THR A 166 12.01 -13.87 0.80
N THR A 167 11.71 -14.99 1.45
CA THR A 167 12.20 -16.30 1.06
C THR A 167 11.03 -17.21 0.70
N LEU A 168 11.09 -17.82 -0.49
CA LEU A 168 10.16 -18.86 -0.92
C LEU A 168 10.85 -20.22 -0.77
N THR A 169 10.23 -21.16 -0.07
CA THR A 169 10.67 -22.56 0.02
C THR A 169 9.70 -23.45 -0.74
N VAL A 170 10.21 -24.19 -1.73
CA VAL A 170 9.43 -25.16 -2.50
C VAL A 170 9.42 -26.50 -1.76
N ARG A 171 8.23 -27.05 -1.54
CA ARG A 171 8.02 -28.39 -1.00
C ARG A 171 7.35 -29.27 -2.03
N SER A 172 7.94 -30.43 -2.34
CA SER A 172 7.44 -31.32 -3.39
C SER A 172 7.82 -32.78 -3.14
N ALA A 173 6.97 -33.72 -3.57
CA ALA A 173 7.27 -35.16 -3.42
C ALA A 173 8.26 -35.69 -4.48
N ALA A 174 8.39 -35.00 -5.61
CA ALA A 174 9.29 -35.34 -6.70
C ALA A 174 9.71 -34.06 -7.45
N PRO A 175 10.89 -34.06 -8.11
CA PRO A 175 11.35 -32.91 -8.89
C PRO A 175 10.32 -32.50 -9.95
N MET A 176 10.07 -31.19 -10.07
CA MET A 176 9.08 -30.67 -11.01
C MET A 176 9.57 -29.46 -11.80
N LYS A 177 9.25 -29.43 -13.09
CA LYS A 177 9.50 -28.25 -13.91
C LYS A 177 8.36 -27.25 -13.71
N MET A 178 8.71 -26.06 -13.24
CA MET A 178 7.77 -24.96 -13.03
C MET A 178 8.49 -23.63 -13.23
N ARG A 179 7.81 -22.68 -13.86
CA ARG A 179 8.26 -21.30 -13.90
C ARG A 179 7.66 -20.55 -12.72
N VAL A 180 8.49 -19.78 -12.02
CA VAL A 180 8.07 -18.87 -10.95
C VAL A 180 8.29 -17.45 -11.44
N HIS A 181 7.23 -16.67 -11.54
CA HIS A 181 7.24 -15.26 -11.88
C HIS A 181 7.24 -14.45 -10.59
N ILE A 182 8.34 -13.77 -10.31
CA ILE A 182 8.48 -12.92 -9.12
C ILE A 182 8.20 -11.49 -9.55
N ARG A 183 7.21 -10.83 -8.93
CA ARG A 183 6.93 -9.42 -9.23
C ARG A 183 8.16 -8.57 -8.90
N VAL A 184 8.47 -7.63 -9.78
CA VAL A 184 9.41 -6.53 -9.53
C VAL A 184 8.55 -5.26 -9.37
N PRO A 185 8.34 -4.76 -8.14
CA PRO A 185 7.42 -3.64 -7.89
C PRO A 185 7.88 -2.32 -8.53
N TYR A 186 6.94 -1.41 -8.78
CA TYR A 186 7.27 -0.06 -9.31
C TYR A 186 8.27 0.72 -8.44
N TRP A 187 8.25 0.51 -7.12
CA TRP A 187 9.07 1.21 -6.15
C TRP A 187 10.49 0.64 -6.03
N ALA A 188 10.75 -0.57 -6.55
CA ALA A 188 12.03 -1.26 -6.47
C ALA A 188 13.03 -0.73 -7.52
N THR A 189 13.25 0.58 -7.54
CA THR A 189 14.07 1.28 -8.55
C THR A 189 15.57 0.98 -8.43
N GLN A 190 16.03 0.51 -7.27
CA GLN A 190 17.38 0.01 -7.05
C GLN A 190 17.59 -1.43 -7.56
N GLY A 191 16.54 -2.04 -8.12
CA GLY A 191 16.54 -3.41 -8.64
C GLY A 191 16.22 -4.46 -7.58
N VAL A 192 15.86 -5.65 -8.04
CA VAL A 192 15.59 -6.83 -7.22
C VAL A 192 16.71 -7.84 -7.42
N THR A 193 17.21 -8.39 -6.31
CA THR A 193 18.21 -9.47 -6.34
C THR A 193 17.56 -10.79 -5.97
N VAL A 194 17.84 -11.83 -6.76
CA VAL A 194 17.37 -13.19 -6.49
C VAL A 194 18.56 -14.11 -6.28
N SER A 195 18.48 -14.94 -5.23
CA SER A 195 19.37 -16.08 -5.02
C SER A 195 18.57 -17.37 -4.94
N ILE A 196 19.14 -18.45 -5.46
CA ILE A 196 18.55 -19.79 -5.37
C ILE A 196 19.56 -20.67 -4.66
N ASN A 197 19.17 -21.26 -3.53
CA ASN A 197 20.05 -22.08 -2.68
C ASN A 197 21.39 -21.38 -2.39
N GLY A 198 21.32 -20.08 -2.05
CA GLY A 198 22.50 -19.24 -1.76
C GLY A 198 23.30 -18.78 -2.97
N LYS A 199 22.94 -19.17 -4.20
CA LYS A 199 23.61 -18.72 -5.43
C LYS A 199 22.84 -17.57 -6.09
N LYS A 200 23.46 -16.40 -6.17
CA LYS A 200 22.90 -15.24 -6.88
C LYS A 200 22.61 -15.59 -8.34
N GLN A 201 21.43 -15.22 -8.83
CA GLN A 201 21.03 -15.37 -10.22
C GLN A 201 21.37 -14.09 -11.00
N ASP A 202 21.83 -14.26 -12.23
CA ASP A 202 22.03 -13.15 -13.16
C ASP A 202 20.70 -12.89 -13.89
N ALA A 203 19.92 -11.98 -13.33
CA ALA A 203 18.60 -11.64 -13.84
C ALA A 203 18.40 -10.13 -13.74
N ALA A 204 18.25 -9.49 -14.89
CA ALA A 204 17.86 -8.09 -14.95
C ALA A 204 16.44 -7.95 -14.39
N SER A 205 16.24 -6.91 -13.57
CA SER A 205 14.92 -6.54 -13.06
C SER A 205 14.57 -5.15 -13.58
N THR A 206 13.31 -4.97 -13.95
CA THR A 206 12.77 -3.66 -14.35
C THR A 206 11.56 -3.37 -13.46
N PRO A 207 11.41 -2.17 -12.88
CA PRO A 207 10.23 -1.85 -12.10
C PRO A 207 8.93 -2.11 -12.87
N SER A 208 7.89 -2.53 -12.15
CA SER A 208 6.60 -2.93 -12.72
C SER A 208 6.73 -4.03 -13.79
N SER A 209 7.44 -5.12 -13.46
CA SER A 209 7.62 -6.29 -14.34
C SER A 209 7.59 -7.61 -13.56
N TYR A 210 7.81 -8.74 -14.25
CA TYR A 210 8.04 -10.03 -13.63
C TYR A 210 9.41 -10.60 -14.03
N LEU A 211 10.13 -11.10 -13.03
CA LEU A 211 11.33 -11.90 -13.21
C LEU A 211 10.94 -13.37 -13.26
N ALA A 212 11.13 -14.01 -14.41
CA ALA A 212 10.75 -15.40 -14.63
C ALA A 212 11.90 -16.36 -14.34
N LEU A 213 11.72 -17.27 -13.38
CA LEU A 213 12.64 -18.35 -13.04
C LEU A 213 12.08 -19.68 -13.56
N GLU A 214 12.55 -20.15 -14.71
CA GLU A 214 12.16 -21.46 -15.25
C GLU A 214 13.18 -22.52 -14.88
N ARG A 215 12.79 -23.43 -13.97
CA ARG A 215 13.68 -24.46 -13.43
C ARG A 215 12.94 -25.76 -13.13
N THR A 216 13.72 -26.82 -12.91
CA THR A 216 13.27 -27.99 -12.18
C THR A 216 13.54 -27.73 -10.69
N TRP A 217 12.48 -27.68 -9.91
CA TRP A 217 12.53 -27.47 -8.46
C TRP A 217 12.51 -28.81 -7.73
N ASN A 218 13.30 -28.90 -6.67
CA ASN A 218 13.35 -30.02 -5.75
C ASN A 218 12.77 -29.61 -4.39
N ASP A 219 12.44 -30.61 -3.58
CA ASP A 219 12.05 -30.38 -2.20
C ASP A 219 13.14 -29.63 -1.44
N GLY A 220 12.74 -28.57 -0.73
CA GLY A 220 13.63 -27.72 0.05
C GLY A 220 14.40 -26.66 -0.76
N ASP A 221 14.20 -26.56 -2.08
CA ASP A 221 14.79 -25.46 -2.85
C ASP A 221 14.27 -24.11 -2.32
N GLN A 222 15.20 -23.19 -2.09
CA GLN A 222 14.91 -21.85 -1.57
C GLN A 222 15.21 -20.78 -2.60
N ILE A 223 14.28 -19.84 -2.73
CA ILE A 223 14.37 -18.63 -3.55
C ILE A 223 14.39 -17.44 -2.61
N GLN A 224 15.55 -16.83 -2.40
CA GLN A 224 15.67 -15.61 -1.62
C GLN A 224 15.59 -14.39 -2.52
N ILE A 225 14.73 -13.44 -2.16
CA ILE A 225 14.44 -12.23 -2.92
C ILE A 225 14.74 -11.02 -2.03
N ALA A 226 15.60 -10.12 -2.49
CA ALA A 226 15.88 -8.84 -1.84
C ALA A 226 15.40 -7.69 -2.72
N MET A 227 14.65 -6.76 -2.13
CA MET A 227 13.96 -5.67 -2.80
C MET A 227 14.19 -4.37 -2.03
N PRO A 228 15.35 -3.70 -2.22
CA PRO A 228 15.70 -2.52 -1.47
C PRO A 228 14.62 -1.44 -1.57
N MET A 229 14.17 -0.96 -0.41
CA MET A 229 13.18 0.12 -0.33
C MET A 229 13.88 1.48 -0.29
N SER A 230 13.23 2.51 -0.82
CA SER A 230 13.77 3.87 -0.80
C SER A 230 12.69 4.92 -0.61
N LEU A 231 13.09 6.05 -0.01
CA LEU A 231 12.24 7.23 0.11
C LEU A 231 12.00 7.86 -1.26
N HIS A 232 10.75 8.17 -1.56
CA HIS A 232 10.35 8.93 -2.74
C HIS A 232 9.09 9.74 -2.46
N LEU A 233 8.74 10.62 -3.41
CA LEU A 233 7.59 11.52 -3.30
C LEU A 233 6.47 11.10 -4.25
N ALA A 234 5.24 11.28 -3.81
CA ALA A 234 4.02 11.16 -4.61
C ALA A 234 3.27 12.52 -4.59
N PRO A 235 3.61 13.44 -5.52
CA PRO A 235 2.88 14.70 -5.65
C PRO A 235 1.46 14.44 -6.15
N ILE A 236 0.51 15.27 -5.71
CA ILE A 236 -0.84 15.23 -6.28
C ILE A 236 -0.77 15.68 -7.76
N PRO A 237 -1.51 15.05 -8.69
CA PRO A 237 -1.27 15.24 -10.13
C PRO A 237 -1.38 16.68 -10.63
N ASP A 238 -2.25 17.48 -10.02
CA ASP A 238 -2.57 18.85 -10.43
C ASP A 238 -1.96 19.97 -9.58
N ASP A 239 -1.30 19.65 -8.47
CA ASP A 239 -0.51 20.61 -7.67
C ASP A 239 0.78 19.96 -7.16
N ARG A 240 1.90 20.15 -7.88
CA ARG A 240 3.20 19.59 -7.48
C ARG A 240 3.72 20.07 -6.13
N THR A 241 3.14 21.10 -5.53
CA THR A 241 3.52 21.57 -4.19
C THR A 241 2.80 20.81 -3.06
N LEU A 242 1.78 20.01 -3.37
CA LEU A 242 1.15 19.09 -2.42
C LEU A 242 1.71 17.69 -2.64
N GLN A 243 2.44 17.16 -1.66
CA GLN A 243 3.24 15.95 -1.82
C GLN A 243 3.07 15.00 -0.64
N ALA A 244 2.92 13.71 -0.91
CA ALA A 244 3.08 12.66 0.10
C ALA A 244 4.50 12.08 0.02
N ALA A 245 5.03 11.63 1.15
CA ALA A 245 6.27 10.85 1.20
C ALA A 245 5.96 9.36 1.27
N MET A 246 6.78 8.54 0.62
CA MET A 246 6.61 7.09 0.58
C MET A 246 7.95 6.38 0.81
N TYR A 247 7.91 5.18 1.41
CA TYR A 247 9.04 4.27 1.56
C TYR A 247 8.66 2.89 1.00
N GLY A 248 9.27 2.47 -0.11
CA GLY A 248 8.79 1.28 -0.84
C GLY A 248 7.33 1.45 -1.27
N PRO A 249 6.39 0.53 -0.99
CA PRO A 249 4.98 0.77 -1.31
C PRO A 249 4.24 1.59 -0.25
N LEU A 250 4.88 1.94 0.88
CA LEU A 250 4.21 2.51 2.04
C LEU A 250 4.12 4.03 1.96
N VAL A 251 2.91 4.55 2.10
CA VAL A 251 2.64 5.97 2.35
C VAL A 251 3.01 6.29 3.79
N LEU A 252 3.82 7.32 3.98
CA LEU A 252 4.20 7.82 5.29
C LEU A 252 3.27 8.96 5.71
N ALA A 253 2.72 8.87 6.92
CA ALA A 253 1.87 9.91 7.50
C ALA A 253 2.60 10.60 8.66
N GLY A 254 2.51 11.93 8.73
CA GLY A 254 3.06 12.72 9.83
C GLY A 254 2.20 12.63 11.07
N ARG A 255 2.83 12.33 12.20
CA ARG A 255 2.20 12.26 13.52
C ARG A 255 2.02 13.65 14.10
N LEU A 256 0.77 14.05 14.30
CA LEU A 256 0.41 15.35 14.90
C LEU A 256 -0.06 15.20 16.36
N GLY A 257 -0.03 13.96 16.88
CA GLY A 257 -0.41 13.59 18.23
C GLY A 257 -1.93 13.52 18.44
N ALA A 258 -2.34 13.23 19.67
CA ALA A 258 -3.73 12.98 20.05
C ALA A 258 -4.46 14.22 20.62
N LYS A 259 -3.94 15.43 20.40
CA LYS A 259 -4.49 16.64 21.04
C LYS A 259 -5.97 16.82 20.67
N GLY A 260 -6.83 16.84 21.70
CA GLY A 260 -8.27 17.03 21.54
C GLY A 260 -9.00 15.87 20.89
N LEU A 261 -8.36 14.70 20.74
CA LEU A 261 -9.05 13.46 20.41
C LEU A 261 -9.66 12.86 21.67
N THR A 262 -10.88 12.36 21.55
CA THR A 262 -11.56 11.56 22.55
C THR A 262 -12.03 10.27 21.89
N HIS A 263 -12.37 9.27 22.70
CA HIS A 263 -12.87 8.00 22.20
C HIS A 263 -14.13 8.18 21.34
N GLU A 264 -15.01 9.13 21.69
CA GLU A 264 -16.25 9.41 20.94
C GLU A 264 -15.99 10.02 19.55
N LEU A 265 -14.82 10.61 19.33
CA LEU A 265 -14.39 11.12 18.03
C LEU A 265 -13.75 10.03 17.17
N THR A 266 -13.01 9.11 17.79
CA THR A 266 -12.37 7.98 17.09
C THR A 266 -13.32 6.80 16.89
N TYR A 267 -14.41 6.71 17.67
CA TYR A 267 -15.46 5.71 17.56
C TYR A 267 -16.84 6.37 17.47
N GLY A 268 -17.36 6.50 16.24
CA GLY A 268 -18.52 7.34 16.00
C GLY A 268 -19.10 7.24 14.58
N PRO A 269 -19.52 8.38 13.99
CA PRO A 269 -20.18 8.40 12.67
C PRO A 269 -19.19 8.04 11.55
N LEU A 270 -19.60 8.20 10.29
CA LEU A 270 -18.85 7.73 9.10
C LEU A 270 -17.41 8.25 8.99
N GLY A 271 -17.09 9.38 9.62
CA GLY A 271 -15.76 9.98 9.52
C GLY A 271 -15.51 11.04 10.59
N PRO A 272 -14.31 11.65 10.55
CA PRO A 272 -13.94 12.74 11.46
C PRO A 272 -14.74 14.02 11.20
N ASP A 273 -14.82 14.89 12.20
CA ASP A 273 -15.45 16.22 12.11
C ASP A 273 -14.50 17.21 11.40
N GLU A 274 -14.84 17.58 10.16
CA GLU A 274 -14.07 18.51 9.31
C GLU A 274 -13.85 19.90 9.92
N SER A 275 -14.64 20.30 10.91
CA SER A 275 -14.48 21.61 11.56
C SER A 275 -13.31 21.68 12.55
N ARG A 276 -12.60 20.55 12.78
CA ARG A 276 -11.58 20.42 13.84
C ARG A 276 -10.19 19.98 13.34
N PRO A 277 -9.62 20.51 12.23
CA PRO A 277 -8.27 20.15 11.83
C PRO A 277 -7.23 20.77 12.77
N LEU A 278 -6.12 20.06 13.00
CA LEU A 278 -4.92 20.70 13.51
C LEU A 278 -4.16 21.39 12.37
N PRO A 279 -3.51 22.54 12.64
CA PRO A 279 -2.66 23.18 11.64
C PRO A 279 -1.46 22.29 11.34
N VAL A 280 -1.22 22.06 10.04
CA VAL A 280 -0.07 21.31 9.55
C VAL A 280 0.99 22.28 9.04
N PRO A 281 2.24 22.24 9.55
CA PRO A 281 3.28 23.12 9.05
C PRO A 281 3.65 22.76 7.61
N ALA A 282 3.86 23.78 6.78
CA ALA A 282 4.45 23.58 5.46
C ALA A 282 5.92 23.15 5.60
N ILE A 283 6.33 22.26 4.70
CA ILE A 283 7.71 21.78 4.59
C ILE A 283 8.51 22.73 3.71
N VAL A 284 9.76 23.01 4.09
CA VAL A 284 10.71 23.77 3.29
C VAL A 284 11.83 22.83 2.80
N ALA A 285 11.84 22.55 1.49
CA ALA A 285 12.65 21.49 0.86
C ALA A 285 13.05 21.84 -0.58
N SER A 286 13.80 20.98 -1.27
CA SER A 286 14.02 21.14 -2.73
C SER A 286 12.73 20.97 -3.54
N GLY A 287 11.83 20.10 -3.07
CA GLY A 287 10.54 19.77 -3.68
C GLY A 287 10.60 18.71 -4.77
N ASP A 288 11.79 18.26 -5.17
CA ASP A 288 11.97 17.21 -6.20
C ASP A 288 12.45 15.88 -5.60
N SER A 289 12.90 15.89 -4.35
CA SER A 289 13.29 14.71 -3.58
C SER A 289 12.81 14.81 -2.13
N PRO A 290 12.67 13.69 -1.41
CA PRO A 290 12.29 13.69 0.02
C PRO A 290 13.50 14.05 0.91
N ASP A 291 14.28 15.07 0.54
CA ASP A 291 15.48 15.54 1.25
C ASP A 291 15.18 16.18 2.62
N TRP A 292 13.91 16.28 2.97
CA TRP A 292 13.39 16.75 4.24
C TRP A 292 13.06 15.60 5.20
N LEU A 293 13.36 14.34 4.85
CA LEU A 293 13.16 13.16 5.69
C LEU A 293 14.44 12.35 5.87
N GLU A 294 14.59 11.76 7.06
CA GLU A 294 15.57 10.71 7.32
C GLU A 294 14.98 9.60 8.21
N PRO A 295 15.45 8.35 8.10
CA PRO A 295 15.03 7.28 8.99
C PRO A 295 15.53 7.51 10.43
N VAL A 296 14.70 7.18 11.41
CA VAL A 296 15.06 7.25 12.83
C VAL A 296 15.86 5.99 13.21
N LYS A 297 17.08 6.20 13.71
CA LYS A 297 17.97 5.08 14.05
C LYS A 297 17.35 4.17 15.12
N GLY A 298 17.29 2.88 14.82
CA GLY A 298 16.80 1.85 15.74
C GLY A 298 15.28 1.70 15.79
N GLN A 299 14.54 2.46 14.97
CA GLN A 299 13.09 2.35 14.85
C GLN A 299 12.72 2.01 13.40
N PRO A 300 12.44 0.74 13.08
CA PRO A 300 12.06 0.34 11.72
C PRO A 300 10.85 1.12 11.22
N LEU A 301 10.92 1.58 9.96
CA LEU A 301 9.86 2.33 9.29
C LEU A 301 9.44 3.66 9.95
N VAL A 302 10.16 4.14 10.95
CA VAL A 302 9.95 5.48 11.53
C VAL A 302 10.93 6.46 10.88
N PHE A 303 10.41 7.61 10.48
CA PHE A 303 11.15 8.68 9.83
C PHE A 303 10.93 9.98 10.59
N GLN A 304 11.83 10.94 10.44
CA GLN A 304 11.68 12.26 11.02
C GLN A 304 11.98 13.34 10.00
N THR A 305 11.26 14.46 10.12
CA THR A 305 11.54 15.64 9.29
C THR A 305 12.84 16.31 9.71
N ILE A 306 13.67 16.69 8.73
CA ILE A 306 14.92 17.42 8.93
C ILE A 306 14.91 18.78 8.23
N GLY A 307 15.68 19.73 8.78
CA GLY A 307 15.78 21.09 8.23
C GLY A 307 14.50 21.92 8.35
N GLN A 308 13.55 21.49 9.19
CA GLN A 308 12.29 22.18 9.47
C GLN A 308 12.36 22.91 10.82
N ARG A 309 11.43 23.86 11.06
CA ARG A 309 11.37 24.62 12.33
C ARG A 309 11.07 23.73 13.54
N SER A 310 10.31 22.66 13.32
CA SER A 310 9.96 21.65 14.32
C SER A 310 10.07 20.28 13.67
N GLY A 311 10.70 19.32 14.36
CA GLY A 311 10.72 17.94 13.93
C GLY A 311 9.36 17.28 14.12
N LEU A 312 8.89 16.57 13.09
CA LEU A 312 7.73 15.68 13.14
C LEU A 312 8.17 14.27 12.76
N GLU A 313 7.63 13.28 13.45
CA GLU A 313 7.82 11.88 13.09
C GLU A 313 6.79 11.46 12.04
N LEU A 314 7.20 10.55 11.16
CA LEU A 314 6.36 9.92 10.17
C LEU A 314 6.49 8.40 10.28
N GLU A 315 5.40 7.69 10.05
CA GLU A 315 5.35 6.24 10.03
C GLU A 315 4.38 5.74 8.94
N PRO A 316 4.35 4.44 8.60
CA PRO A 316 3.43 3.92 7.61
C PRO A 316 1.98 4.19 8.00
N PHE A 317 1.21 4.79 7.09
CA PHE A 317 -0.13 5.30 7.38
C PHE A 317 -1.10 4.24 7.93
N TYR A 318 -0.92 2.97 7.55
CA TYR A 318 -1.74 1.88 8.05
C TYR A 318 -1.52 1.56 9.53
N GLN A 319 -0.38 1.94 10.12
CA GLN A 319 -0.04 1.70 11.52
C GLN A 319 -0.56 2.81 12.45
N LEU A 320 -0.97 3.94 11.90
CA LEU A 320 -1.35 5.11 12.69
C LEU A 320 -2.81 4.96 13.18
N PHE A 321 -2.99 4.83 14.49
CA PHE A 321 -4.28 4.76 15.19
C PHE A 321 -4.29 5.78 16.33
N ASP A 322 -5.47 6.25 16.74
CA ASP A 322 -5.67 7.19 17.87
C ASP A 322 -4.83 8.49 17.82
N GLU A 323 -4.40 8.89 16.62
CA GLU A 323 -3.63 10.09 16.40
C GLU A 323 -4.21 10.94 15.27
N ARG A 324 -3.92 12.23 15.34
CA ARG A 324 -4.11 13.14 14.22
C ARG A 324 -2.93 13.04 13.28
N TYR A 325 -3.19 13.19 12.00
CA TYR A 325 -2.16 12.98 10.99
C TYR A 325 -2.27 13.91 9.78
N THR A 326 -1.24 13.86 8.95
CA THR A 326 -1.27 14.39 7.59
C THR A 326 -0.56 13.43 6.64
N VAL A 327 -1.14 13.19 5.47
CA VAL A 327 -0.53 12.38 4.41
C VAL A 327 0.14 13.27 3.38
N TYR A 328 -0.60 14.27 2.86
CA TYR A 328 -0.06 15.27 1.95
C TYR A 328 0.45 16.49 2.71
N TRP A 329 1.58 17.00 2.26
CA TRP A 329 2.27 18.15 2.83
C TRP A 329 2.32 19.27 1.80
N LYS A 330 2.11 20.51 2.23
CA LYS A 330 2.48 21.67 1.42
C LYS A 330 3.99 21.83 1.47
N VAL A 331 4.64 21.73 0.32
CA VAL A 331 6.10 21.86 0.17
C VAL A 331 6.42 23.19 -0.52
N ASN A 332 7.05 24.07 0.23
CA ASN A 332 7.59 25.33 -0.25
C ASN A 332 9.06 25.11 -0.66
N ARG A 333 9.40 25.41 -1.90
CA ARG A 333 10.79 25.29 -2.36
C ARG A 333 11.68 26.25 -1.57
N LYS A 334 12.86 25.76 -1.15
CA LYS A 334 13.93 26.62 -0.65
C LYS A 334 14.28 27.62 -1.76
N ASN A 335 14.23 28.91 -1.46
CA ASN A 335 14.84 29.91 -2.34
C ASN A 335 16.34 29.59 -2.40
N ALA A 336 16.85 29.43 -3.63
CA ALA A 336 18.26 29.16 -3.90
C ALA A 336 19.17 30.27 -3.38
#